data_AF-A0A960PMZ4-F1
#
_entry.id   AF-A0A960PMZ4-F1
#
_cell.length_a   1.000
_cell.length_b   1.000
_cell.length_c   1.000
_cell.angle_alpha   90.00
_cell.angle_beta   90.00
_cell.angle_gamma   90.00
#
_symmetry.space_group_name_H-M   'P 1'
#
loop_
_entity.id
_entity.type
_entity.pdbx_description
1 polymer ?
#
loop_
_entity_poly.entity_id
_entity_poly.type
_entity_poly.pdbx_seq_one_letter_code
_entity_poly.pdbx_strand_id
1 'polypeptide(L)'
;MSFDNAFLLAFAAALGALFWWGFRTLPGEGWQFLASTATRRNAEGEWIGVNFTFYGLFSALAYTLAAALFVALCAAAGIAPVTAFAALAAVVAICMPASVLLVRLVEGKRHGFTVGGASFVGFLVAPAVAAAADALSEHLGTGPAPAMPFLAAMAIAYALGESVGRLACISFGCC
;
A
#
# COMPACT_ATOMS: atom_id res chain seq x y z
N MET A 1 0.74 -32.65 -0.13
CA MET A 1 0.68 -31.25 -0.59
C MET A 1 1.95 -30.59 -0.11
N SER A 2 2.77 -29.96 -0.97
CA SER A 2 3.95 -29.22 -0.48
C SER A 2 3.51 -28.11 0.48
N PHE A 3 4.36 -27.78 1.46
CA PHE A 3 4.12 -26.69 2.42
C PHE A 3 3.76 -25.38 1.70
N ASP A 4 4.44 -25.10 0.58
CA ASP A 4 4.22 -23.90 -0.24
C ASP A 4 2.79 -23.82 -0.80
N ASN A 5 2.28 -24.94 -1.30
CA ASN A 5 0.93 -25.02 -1.85
C ASN A 5 -0.12 -24.84 -0.77
N ALA A 6 0.11 -25.40 0.43
CA ALA A 6 -0.78 -25.22 1.57
C ALA A 6 -0.81 -23.76 2.04
N PHE A 7 0.37 -23.11 2.12
CA PHE A 7 0.48 -21.69 2.45
C PHE A 7 -0.25 -20.80 1.43
N LEU A 8 -0.01 -21.01 0.12
CA LEU A 8 -0.65 -20.23 -0.93
C LEU A 8 -2.17 -20.40 -0.93
N LEU A 9 -2.67 -21.62 -0.71
CA LEU A 9 -4.11 -21.86 -0.60
C LEU A 9 -4.73 -21.21 0.63
N ALA A 10 -4.07 -21.31 1.79
CA ALA A 10 -4.53 -20.66 3.01
C ALA A 10 -4.58 -19.13 2.83
N PHE A 11 -3.55 -18.55 2.22
CA PHE A 11 -3.48 -17.11 1.93
C PHE A 11 -4.56 -16.68 0.94
N ALA A 12 -4.75 -17.43 -0.15
CA ALA A 12 -5.80 -17.17 -1.14
C ALA A 12 -7.20 -17.30 -0.52
N ALA A 13 -7.43 -18.30 0.33
CA ALA A 13 -8.69 -18.48 1.04
C ALA A 13 -8.96 -17.34 2.03
N ALA A 14 -7.95 -16.89 2.77
CA ALA A 14 -8.07 -15.77 3.69
C ALA A 14 -8.41 -14.45 2.96
N LEU A 15 -7.70 -14.15 1.87
CA LEU A 15 -8.02 -12.99 1.03
C LEU A 15 -9.40 -13.12 0.39
N GLY A 16 -9.75 -14.30 -0.12
CA GLY A 16 -11.06 -14.58 -0.70
C GLY A 16 -12.20 -14.36 0.29
N ALA A 17 -12.03 -14.82 1.54
CA ALA A 17 -12.99 -14.58 2.62
C ALA A 17 -13.09 -13.09 2.97
N LEU A 18 -11.96 -12.38 3.06
CA LEU A 18 -11.92 -10.94 3.31
C LEU A 18 -12.65 -10.15 2.23
N PHE A 19 -12.37 -10.42 0.95
CA PHE A 19 -13.02 -9.74 -0.17
C PHE A 19 -14.51 -10.09 -0.26
N TRP A 20 -14.87 -11.36 -0.07
CA TRP A 20 -16.26 -11.79 -0.07
C TRP A 20 -17.08 -11.09 1.01
N TRP A 21 -16.53 -10.99 2.23
CA TRP A 21 -17.14 -10.26 3.33
C TRP A 21 -17.19 -8.75 3.05
N GLY A 22 -16.07 -8.20 2.58
CA GLY A 22 -15.92 -6.77 2.29
C GLY A 22 -16.95 -6.28 1.29
N PHE A 23 -17.11 -6.98 0.16
CA PHE A 23 -18.08 -6.60 -0.87
C PHE A 23 -19.54 -6.70 -0.43
N ARG A 24 -19.87 -7.61 0.50
CA ARG A 24 -21.25 -7.76 0.99
C ARG A 24 -21.60 -6.78 2.11
N THR A 25 -20.63 -6.44 2.94
CA THR A 25 -20.90 -5.81 4.24
C THR A 25 -20.51 -4.33 4.25
N LEU A 26 -19.40 -3.96 3.60
CA LEU A 26 -18.89 -2.58 3.61
C LEU A 26 -19.77 -1.55 2.91
N PRO A 27 -20.54 -1.86 1.83
CA PRO A 27 -21.43 -0.87 1.22
C PRO A 27 -22.61 -0.43 2.10
N GLY A 28 -22.87 -1.11 3.21
CA GLY A 28 -23.99 -0.78 4.10
C GLY A 28 -23.77 0.54 4.86
N GLU A 29 -24.84 1.30 5.09
CA GLU A 29 -24.81 2.66 5.67
C GLU A 29 -24.17 2.77 7.08
N GLY A 30 -23.98 1.65 7.79
CA GLY A 30 -23.36 1.60 9.12
C GLY A 30 -21.84 1.39 9.15
N TRP A 31 -21.17 1.16 8.02
CA TRP A 31 -19.77 0.73 7.97
C TRP A 31 -18.76 1.81 7.56
N GLN A 32 -19.16 3.09 7.62
CA GLN A 32 -18.25 4.21 7.28
C GLN A 32 -17.31 4.56 8.44
N PHE A 33 -17.80 4.47 9.68
CA PHE A 33 -17.07 4.85 10.89
C PHE A 33 -16.69 3.61 11.71
N LEU A 34 -15.41 3.53 12.05
CA LEU A 34 -14.86 2.45 12.89
C LEU A 34 -14.85 2.87 14.37
N ALA A 35 -14.36 4.07 14.66
CA ALA A 35 -14.27 4.61 16.00
C ALA A 35 -14.27 6.14 15.98
N SER A 36 -14.75 6.78 17.04
CA SER A 36 -14.63 8.22 17.25
C SER A 36 -13.97 8.48 18.59
N THR A 37 -12.95 9.33 18.63
CA THR A 37 -12.25 9.69 19.86
C THR A 37 -12.31 11.20 20.09
N ALA A 38 -12.62 11.61 21.32
CA ALA A 38 -12.59 13.01 21.70
C ALA A 38 -11.14 13.47 21.85
N THR A 39 -10.73 14.51 21.13
CA THR A 39 -9.33 14.97 21.09
C THR A 39 -9.11 16.28 21.82
N ARG A 40 -9.98 17.27 21.63
CA ARG A 40 -9.83 18.59 22.25
C ARG A 40 -11.16 19.15 22.67
N ARG A 41 -11.15 19.91 23.77
CA ARG A 41 -12.30 20.68 24.22
C ARG A 41 -12.23 22.10 23.64
N ASN A 42 -13.31 22.53 23.00
CA ASN A 42 -13.53 23.89 22.51
C ASN A 42 -13.53 24.89 23.71
N ALA A 43 -13.20 26.15 23.46
CA ALA A 43 -13.38 27.28 24.38
C ALA A 43 -14.82 27.37 24.94
N GLU A 44 -15.81 26.91 24.18
CA GLU A 44 -17.23 26.84 24.57
C GLU A 44 -17.58 25.57 25.39
N GLY A 45 -16.60 24.71 25.69
CA GLY A 45 -16.78 23.53 26.54
C GLY A 45 -17.27 22.26 25.83
N GLU A 46 -17.46 22.31 24.51
CA GLU A 46 -17.81 21.16 23.66
C GLU A 46 -16.59 20.30 23.32
N TRP A 47 -16.77 18.99 23.11
CA TRP A 47 -15.71 18.08 22.72
C TRP A 47 -15.65 17.91 21.21
N ILE A 48 -14.47 18.19 20.63
CA ILE A 48 -14.17 17.95 19.21
C ILE A 48 -13.65 16.52 19.07
N GLY A 49 -14.37 15.71 18.29
CA GLY A 49 -14.02 14.32 17.98
C GLY A 49 -13.24 14.17 16.68
N VAL A 50 -12.36 13.17 16.61
CA VAL A 50 -11.76 12.68 15.36
C VAL A 50 -12.39 11.32 15.04
N ASN A 51 -12.89 11.19 13.82
CA ASN A 51 -13.49 9.96 13.33
C ASN A 51 -12.47 9.12 12.58
N PHE A 52 -12.22 7.90 13.05
CA PHE A 52 -11.51 6.86 12.33
C PHE A 52 -12.49 6.09 11.45
N THR A 53 -12.19 6.01 10.16
CA THR A 53 -13.06 5.40 9.15
C THR A 53 -12.49 4.08 8.67
N PHE A 54 -13.36 3.21 8.16
CA PHE A 54 -12.91 1.99 7.49
C PHE A 54 -12.03 2.29 6.26
N TYR A 55 -12.27 3.42 5.59
CA TYR A 55 -11.39 3.92 4.53
C TYR A 55 -9.95 4.08 5.01
N GLY A 56 -9.76 4.75 6.15
CA GLY A 56 -8.43 4.93 6.75
C GLY A 56 -7.79 3.60 7.14
N LEU A 57 -8.57 2.68 7.73
CA LEU A 57 -8.10 1.35 8.11
C LEU A 57 -7.63 0.54 6.90
N PHE A 58 -8.46 0.40 5.86
CA PHE A 58 -8.11 -0.36 4.66
C PHE A 58 -6.98 0.29 3.87
N SER A 59 -6.90 1.62 3.84
CA SER A 59 -5.76 2.31 3.24
C SER A 59 -4.46 1.98 3.99
N ALA A 60 -4.47 2.05 5.33
CA ALA A 60 -3.31 1.70 6.13
C ALA A 60 -2.93 0.21 5.98
N LEU A 61 -3.92 -0.69 5.96
CA LEU A 61 -3.71 -2.11 5.72
C LEU A 61 -3.13 -2.38 4.34
N ALA A 62 -3.63 -1.73 3.30
CA ALA A 62 -3.12 -1.84 1.94
C ALA A 62 -1.63 -1.49 1.86
N TYR A 63 -1.24 -0.33 2.41
CA TYR A 63 0.17 0.09 2.43
C TYR A 63 1.06 -0.85 3.25
N THR A 64 0.61 -1.25 4.44
CA THR A 64 1.39 -2.10 5.33
C THR A 64 1.55 -3.52 4.79
N LEU A 65 0.48 -4.12 4.23
CA LEU A 65 0.53 -5.45 3.61
C LEU A 65 1.39 -5.45 2.34
N ALA A 66 1.26 -4.42 1.49
CA ALA A 66 2.10 -4.30 0.30
C ALA A 66 3.58 -4.16 0.66
N ALA A 67 3.91 -3.30 1.63
CA ALA A 67 5.27 -3.11 2.11
C ALA A 67 5.84 -4.39 2.74
N ALA A 68 5.06 -5.06 3.61
CA ALA A 68 5.48 -6.30 4.25
C ALA A 68 5.70 -7.42 3.23
N LEU A 69 4.80 -7.57 2.26
CA LEU A 69 4.92 -8.57 1.20
C LEU A 69 6.14 -8.30 0.30
N PHE A 70 6.38 -7.04 -0.06
CA PHE A 70 7.56 -6.64 -0.83
C PHE A 70 8.85 -7.03 -0.12
N VAL A 71 9.00 -6.66 1.15
CA VAL A 71 10.20 -6.99 1.94
C VAL A 71 10.35 -8.50 2.11
N ALA A 72 9.26 -9.23 2.35
CA ALA A 72 9.28 -10.68 2.47
C ALA A 72 9.71 -11.37 1.16
N LEU A 73 9.22 -10.90 0.01
CA LEU A 73 9.60 -11.42 -1.31
C LEU A 73 11.06 -11.10 -1.65
N CYS A 74 11.53 -9.89 -1.33
CA CYS A 74 12.94 -9.54 -1.48
C CYS A 74 13.84 -10.43 -0.61
N ALA A 75 13.48 -10.63 0.66
CA ALA A 75 14.23 -11.52 1.56
C ALA A 75 14.24 -12.97 1.04
N ALA A 76 13.10 -13.47 0.54
CA ALA A 76 13.00 -14.80 -0.06
C ALA A 76 13.85 -14.95 -1.34
N ALA A 77 14.02 -13.87 -2.09
CA ALA A 77 14.90 -13.80 -3.26
C ALA A 77 16.39 -13.62 -2.90
N GLY A 78 16.75 -13.59 -1.61
CA GLY A 78 18.12 -13.40 -1.15
C GLY A 78 18.61 -11.95 -1.17
N ILE A 79 17.71 -10.98 -1.36
CA ILE A 79 18.03 -9.55 -1.37
C ILE A 79 18.09 -9.05 0.08
N ALA A 80 19.14 -8.29 0.40
CA ALA A 80 19.34 -7.76 1.74
C ALA A 80 18.15 -6.89 2.21
N PRO A 81 17.71 -6.99 3.47
CA PRO A 81 16.60 -6.17 3.98
C PRO A 81 16.87 -4.67 3.86
N VAL A 82 18.13 -4.23 4.02
CA VAL A 82 18.52 -2.82 3.91
C VAL A 82 18.22 -2.26 2.52
N THR A 83 18.52 -3.02 1.45
CA THR A 83 18.25 -2.57 0.08
C THR A 83 16.75 -2.58 -0.22
N ALA A 84 16.00 -3.57 0.30
CA ALA A 84 14.54 -3.59 0.20
C ALA A 84 13.90 -2.38 0.90
N PHE A 85 14.29 -2.06 2.12
CA PHE A 85 13.77 -0.88 2.85
C PHE A 85 14.18 0.44 2.19
N ALA A 86 15.42 0.55 1.70
CA ALA A 86 15.88 1.72 0.97
C ALA A 86 15.06 1.96 -0.30
N ALA A 87 14.78 0.90 -1.06
CA ALA A 87 13.94 0.98 -2.23
C ALA A 87 12.48 1.33 -1.91
N LEU A 88 11.91 0.72 -0.87
CA LEU A 88 10.56 1.04 -0.41
C LEU A 88 10.47 2.54 -0.04
N ALA A 89 11.45 3.04 0.71
CA ALA A 89 11.53 4.45 1.07
C ALA A 89 11.65 5.35 -0.18
N ALA A 90 12.46 4.97 -1.17
CA ALA A 90 12.60 5.71 -2.41
C ALA A 90 11.28 5.76 -3.21
N VAL A 91 10.59 4.63 -3.35
CA VAL A 91 9.29 4.56 -4.03
C VAL A 91 8.26 5.44 -3.33
N VAL A 92 8.14 5.36 -2.00
CA VAL A 92 7.21 6.20 -1.23
C VAL A 92 7.57 7.67 -1.36
N ALA A 93 8.85 8.02 -1.25
CA ALA A 93 9.34 9.39 -1.35
C ALA A 93 9.08 10.02 -2.73
N ILE A 94 9.03 9.22 -3.80
CA ILE A 94 8.74 9.69 -5.15
C ILE A 94 7.23 9.68 -5.42
N CYS A 95 6.53 8.59 -5.08
CA CYS A 95 5.12 8.40 -5.45
C CYS A 95 4.17 9.28 -4.62
N MET A 96 4.44 9.51 -3.33
CA MET A 96 3.61 10.37 -2.47
C MET A 96 3.52 11.82 -3.01
N PRO A 97 4.63 12.55 -3.23
CA PRO A 97 4.54 13.90 -3.77
C PRO A 97 4.00 13.90 -5.21
N ALA A 98 4.34 12.90 -6.02
CA ALA A 98 3.85 12.82 -7.39
C ALA A 98 2.32 12.63 -7.45
N SER A 99 1.74 11.88 -6.51
CA SER A 99 0.29 11.70 -6.41
C SER A 99 -0.47 13.00 -6.09
N VAL A 100 0.13 13.90 -5.30
CA VAL A 100 -0.45 15.22 -5.00
C VAL A 100 -0.25 16.17 -6.19
N LEU A 101 0.93 16.12 -6.81
CA LEU A 101 1.25 16.95 -7.97
C LEU A 101 0.31 16.63 -9.14
N LEU A 102 0.03 15.35 -9.39
CA LEU A 102 -0.88 14.93 -10.45
C LEU A 102 -2.34 15.31 -10.17
N VAL A 103 -2.81 15.26 -8.92
CA VAL A 103 -4.13 15.82 -8.57
C VAL A 103 -4.18 17.32 -8.89
N ARG A 104 -3.13 18.06 -8.53
CA ARG A 104 -3.07 19.51 -8.79
C ARG A 104 -3.01 19.84 -10.27
N LEU A 105 -2.25 19.06 -11.04
CA LEU A 105 -2.04 19.29 -12.47
C LEU A 105 -3.24 18.86 -13.30
N VAL A 106 -3.83 17.70 -13.01
CA VAL A 106 -4.88 17.08 -13.82
C VAL A 106 -6.28 17.43 -13.31
N GLU A 107 -6.53 17.34 -12.01
CA GLU A 107 -7.85 17.64 -11.43
C GLU A 107 -8.01 19.11 -11.00
N GLY A 108 -6.94 19.89 -10.97
CA GLY A 108 -6.95 21.29 -10.53
C GLY A 108 -7.23 21.48 -9.02
N LYS A 109 -7.35 20.39 -8.25
CA LYS A 109 -7.66 20.44 -6.82
C LYS A 109 -6.39 20.68 -6.01
N ARG A 110 -6.47 21.61 -5.05
CA ARG A 110 -5.32 22.00 -4.21
C ARG A 110 -4.93 20.91 -3.19
N HIS A 111 -5.90 20.09 -2.79
CA HIS A 111 -5.75 19.04 -1.78
C HIS A 111 -6.39 17.74 -2.30
N GLY A 112 -5.64 16.65 -2.20
CA GLY A 112 -6.06 15.32 -2.64
C GLY A 112 -4.85 14.46 -3.00
N PHE A 113 -5.06 13.15 -3.02
CA PHE A 113 -4.10 12.16 -3.45
C PHE A 113 -4.75 11.32 -4.56
N THR A 114 -4.06 11.11 -5.69
CA THR A 114 -4.55 10.19 -6.73
C THR A 114 -3.80 8.87 -6.67
N VAL A 115 -4.55 7.79 -6.42
CA VAL A 115 -4.01 6.42 -6.46
C VAL A 115 -3.52 6.08 -7.87
N GLY A 116 -4.28 6.50 -8.90
CA GLY A 116 -3.92 6.28 -10.30
C GLY A 116 -2.64 7.02 -10.69
N GLY A 117 -2.48 8.27 -10.26
CA GLY A 117 -1.26 9.02 -10.53
C GLY A 117 -0.03 8.47 -9.78
N ALA A 118 -0.20 8.06 -8.52
CA ALA A 118 0.87 7.39 -7.77
C ALA A 118 1.33 6.11 -8.48
N SER A 119 0.37 5.28 -8.91
CA SER A 119 0.63 4.02 -9.59
C SER A 119 1.36 4.22 -10.92
N PHE A 120 0.91 5.16 -11.74
CA PHE A 120 1.53 5.48 -13.03
C PHE A 120 2.99 5.89 -12.87
N VAL A 121 3.27 6.80 -11.93
CA VAL A 121 4.64 7.25 -11.64
C VAL A 121 5.47 6.10 -11.08
N GLY A 122 4.88 5.28 -10.21
CA GLY A 122 5.52 4.07 -9.68
C GLY A 122 5.97 3.11 -10.78
N PHE A 123 5.13 2.83 -11.78
CA PHE A 123 5.49 1.98 -12.92
C PHE A 123 6.63 2.58 -13.76
N LEU A 124 6.62 3.89 -13.98
CA LEU A 124 7.66 4.57 -14.76
C LEU A 124 9.02 4.55 -14.04
N VAL A 125 8.99 4.66 -12.71
CA VAL A 125 10.18 4.78 -11.85
C VAL A 125 10.71 3.42 -11.40
N ALA A 126 9.89 2.36 -11.41
CA ALA A 126 10.25 1.00 -11.00
C ALA A 126 11.58 0.47 -11.56
N PRO A 127 11.87 0.54 -12.88
CA PRO A 127 13.15 0.05 -13.40
C PRO A 127 14.35 0.85 -12.90
N ALA A 128 14.20 2.16 -12.74
CA ALA A 128 15.26 3.02 -12.20
C ALA A 128 15.53 2.70 -10.72
N VAL A 129 14.48 2.43 -9.94
CA VAL A 129 14.60 1.99 -8.54
C VAL A 129 15.28 0.62 -8.44
N ALA A 130 14.95 -0.32 -9.33
CA ALA A 130 15.60 -1.63 -9.37
C ALA A 130 17.10 -1.50 -9.67
N ALA A 131 17.48 -0.68 -10.65
CA ALA A 131 18.89 -0.41 -10.96
C ALA A 131 19.63 0.29 -9.81
N ALA A 132 18.99 1.25 -9.15
CA ALA A 132 19.56 1.92 -7.98
C ALA A 132 19.71 0.98 -6.78
N ALA A 133 18.77 0.05 -6.59
CA ALA A 133 18.83 -0.96 -5.54
C ALA A 133 19.99 -1.94 -5.76
N ASP A 134 20.25 -2.33 -7.01
CA ASP A 134 21.40 -3.17 -7.35
C ASP A 134 22.73 -2.45 -7.13
N ALA A 135 22.87 -1.22 -7.63
CA ALA A 135 24.05 -0.38 -7.36
C ALA A 135 24.30 -0.16 -5.86
N LEU A 136 23.23 0.03 -5.08
CA LEU A 136 23.31 0.14 -3.62
C LEU A 136 23.77 -1.17 -2.96
N SER A 137 23.26 -2.31 -3.45
CA SER A 137 23.63 -3.63 -2.94
C SER A 137 25.11 -3.95 -3.22
N GLU A 138 25.61 -3.59 -4.40
CA GLU A 138 27.02 -3.67 -4.75
C GLU A 138 27.89 -2.77 -3.85
N HIS A 139 27.46 -1.52 -3.64
CA HIS A 139 28.19 -0.57 -2.79
C HIS A 139 28.28 -1.03 -1.33
N LEU A 140 27.22 -1.66 -0.80
CA LEU A 140 27.18 -2.21 0.55
C LEU A 140 27.85 -3.58 0.67
N GLY A 141 28.25 -4.20 -0.45
CA GLY A 141 28.83 -5.56 -0.47
C GLY A 141 27.83 -6.64 -0.04
N THR A 142 26.53 -6.40 -0.15
CA THR A 142 25.46 -7.28 0.38
C THR A 142 25.02 -8.38 -0.60
N GLY A 143 25.69 -8.51 -1.73
CA GLY A 143 25.35 -9.45 -2.81
C GLY A 143 24.56 -8.79 -3.95
N PRO A 144 24.36 -9.48 -5.07
CA PRO A 144 23.60 -8.95 -6.20
C PRO A 144 22.13 -8.79 -5.82
N ALA A 145 21.46 -7.75 -6.35
CA ALA A 145 20.01 -7.60 -6.25
C ALA A 145 19.39 -7.78 -7.64
N PRO A 146 19.06 -9.02 -8.04
CA PRO A 146 18.67 -9.29 -9.42
C PRO A 146 17.40 -8.52 -9.78
N ALA A 147 17.43 -7.77 -10.87
CA ALA A 147 16.34 -6.87 -11.26
C ALA A 147 15.01 -7.59 -11.48
N MET A 148 15.03 -8.83 -12.02
CA MET A 148 13.82 -9.56 -12.36
C MET A 148 13.01 -10.01 -11.12
N PRO A 149 13.60 -10.69 -10.11
CA PRO A 149 12.94 -10.94 -8.82
C PRO A 149 12.45 -9.68 -8.11
N PHE A 150 13.25 -8.61 -8.17
CA PHE A 150 12.92 -7.35 -7.51
C PHE A 150 11.68 -6.68 -8.12
N LEU A 151 11.64 -6.57 -9.46
CA LEU A 151 10.49 -6.03 -10.19
C LEU A 151 9.25 -6.93 -10.04
N ALA A 152 9.43 -8.25 -10.00
CA ALA A 152 8.34 -9.19 -9.71
C ALA A 152 7.77 -8.95 -8.30
N ALA A 153 8.63 -8.77 -7.28
CA ALA A 153 8.21 -8.44 -5.93
C ALA A 153 7.42 -7.12 -5.89
N MET A 154 7.88 -6.09 -6.61
CA MET A 154 7.14 -4.81 -6.73
C MET A 154 5.75 -5.02 -7.35
N ALA A 155 5.66 -5.77 -8.45
CA ALA A 155 4.39 -6.02 -9.14
C ALA A 155 3.39 -6.78 -8.27
N ILE A 156 3.84 -7.81 -7.55
CA ILE A 156 3.00 -8.61 -6.65
C ILE A 156 2.54 -7.77 -5.46
N ALA A 157 3.44 -7.01 -4.84
CA ALA A 157 3.11 -6.11 -3.73
C ALA A 157 2.11 -5.02 -4.14
N TYR A 158 2.31 -4.43 -5.33
CA TYR A 158 1.39 -3.46 -5.91
C TYR A 158 -0.01 -4.05 -6.14
N ALA A 159 -0.10 -5.24 -6.73
CA ALA A 159 -1.37 -5.90 -6.99
C ALA A 159 -2.15 -6.18 -5.69
N LEU A 160 -1.47 -6.66 -4.64
CA LEU A 160 -2.11 -6.88 -3.34
C LEU A 160 -2.56 -5.56 -2.70
N GLY A 161 -1.68 -4.56 -2.69
CA GLY A 161 -1.95 -3.25 -2.10
C GLY A 161 -3.14 -2.56 -2.77
N GLU A 162 -3.16 -2.50 -4.09
CA GLU A 162 -4.28 -1.91 -4.84
C GLU A 162 -5.59 -2.66 -4.58
N SER A 163 -5.56 -3.99 -4.57
CA SER A 163 -6.76 -4.81 -4.33
C SER A 163 -7.37 -4.56 -2.95
N VAL A 164 -6.54 -4.53 -1.90
CA VAL A 164 -7.00 -4.20 -0.53
C VAL A 164 -7.42 -2.73 -0.44
N GLY A 165 -6.71 -1.83 -1.12
CA GLY A 165 -7.03 -0.40 -1.16
C GLY A 165 -8.41 -0.12 -1.73
N ARG A 166 -8.88 -0.90 -2.71
CA ARG A 166 -10.24 -0.76 -3.26
C ARG A 166 -11.35 -1.01 -2.23
N LEU A 167 -11.10 -1.82 -1.20
CA LEU A 167 -12.06 -1.98 -0.09
C LEU A 167 -12.27 -0.68 0.69
N ALA A 168 -11.26 0.20 0.76
CA ALA A 168 -11.41 1.52 1.36
C ALA A 168 -12.47 2.33 0.60
N CYS A 169 -12.37 2.35 -0.73
CA CYS A 169 -13.31 3.07 -1.59
C CYS A 169 -14.73 2.48 -1.50
N ILE A 170 -14.86 1.14 -1.47
CA ILE A 170 -16.14 0.43 -1.30
C ILE A 170 -16.81 0.75 0.03
N SER A 171 -16.05 0.97 1.11
CA SER A 171 -16.62 1.36 2.43
C SER A 171 -17.36 2.70 2.43
N PHE A 172 -17.12 3.56 1.43
CA PHE A 172 -17.83 4.81 1.22
C PHE A 172 -18.86 4.73 0.08
N GLY A 173 -19.10 3.54 -0.48
CA GLY A 173 -19.96 3.35 -1.65
C GLY A 173 -19.36 3.89 -2.95
N CYS A 174 -18.06 4.16 -2.97
CA CYS A 174 -17.36 4.75 -4.10
C CYS A 174 -16.52 3.67 -4.80
N CYS A 175 -17.10 2.76 -5.58
CA CYS A 175 -16.39 1.91 -6.56
C CYS A 175 -17.39 1.08 -7.35
#